data_AF-A0A9W6UJ10-F1
#
_entry.id   AF-A0A9W6UJ10-F1
#
_cell.length_a   1.000
_cell.length_b   1.000
_cell.length_c   1.000
_cell.angle_alpha   90.00
_cell.angle_beta   90.00
_cell.angle_gamma   90.00
#
_symmetry.space_group_name_H-M   'P 1'
#
loop_
_entity.id
_entity.type
_entity.pdbx_description
1 polymer ?
#
loop_
_entity_poly.entity_id
_entity_poly.type
_entity_poly.pdbx_seq_one_letter_code
_entity_poly.pdbx_strand_id
1 'polypeptide(L)'
;MATNNDGLAVSPAEMERMGQELRAPGDMMLELTEQTNRQVEALGEPWGREGDIAKAAKENLVPMLKMFNELGPTLAKAFYHAADETVKSARMFQASDEAAQESAQDFLRPIGDYDSNYNPNDHGNYGGRHGTK
;
A
#
# COMPACT_ATOMS: atom_id res chain seq x y z
N MET A 1 -5.66 8.05 -38.64
CA MET A 1 -4.52 8.49 -37.81
C MET A 1 -4.98 8.45 -36.36
N ALA A 2 -4.63 7.38 -35.63
CA ALA A 2 -4.88 7.28 -34.21
C ALA A 2 -3.79 8.08 -33.49
N THR A 3 -4.17 9.12 -32.77
CA THR A 3 -3.28 9.89 -31.91
C THR A 3 -2.99 9.05 -30.67
N ASN A 4 -1.85 8.37 -30.69
CA ASN A 4 -1.26 7.68 -29.53
C ASN A 4 -0.82 8.73 -28.49
N ASN A 5 -1.79 9.28 -27.77
CA ASN A 5 -1.59 10.08 -26.57
C ASN A 5 -2.28 9.41 -25.38
N ASP A 6 -2.37 8.08 -25.40
CA ASP A 6 -2.57 7.26 -24.20
C ASP A 6 -1.27 7.36 -23.38
N GLY A 7 -1.07 8.51 -22.74
CA GLY A 7 -0.14 8.60 -21.64
C GLY A 7 -0.50 7.53 -20.62
N LEU A 8 0.51 6.98 -19.94
CA LEU A 8 0.35 6.14 -18.75
C LEU A 8 -0.40 6.94 -17.68
N ALA A 9 -1.71 7.07 -17.82
CA ALA A 9 -2.60 7.67 -16.84
C ALA A 9 -2.81 6.60 -15.78
N VAL A 10 -1.98 6.67 -14.73
CA VAL A 10 -2.20 5.89 -13.53
C VAL A 10 -3.45 6.46 -12.85
N SER A 11 -4.46 5.61 -12.62
CA SER A 11 -5.65 5.99 -11.85
C SER A 11 -5.45 5.60 -10.38
N PRO A 12 -5.24 6.56 -9.46
CA PRO A 12 -5.09 6.27 -8.03
C PRO A 12 -6.30 5.51 -7.47
N ALA A 13 -7.51 5.84 -7.92
CA ALA A 13 -8.74 5.17 -7.50
C ALA A 13 -8.76 3.69 -7.91
N GLU A 14 -8.28 3.35 -9.11
CA GLU A 14 -8.18 1.94 -9.53
C GLU A 14 -7.08 1.19 -8.77
N MET A 15 -5.94 1.84 -8.51
CA MET A 15 -4.88 1.26 -7.70
C MET A 15 -5.36 0.98 -6.27
N GLU A 16 -6.12 1.89 -5.66
CA GLU A 16 -6.67 1.69 -4.33
C GLU A 16 -7.67 0.52 -4.31
N ARG A 17 -8.58 0.44 -5.31
CA ARG A 17 -9.49 -0.70 -5.46
C ARG A 17 -8.73 -2.01 -5.60
N MET A 18 -7.76 -2.07 -6.50
CA MET A 18 -6.93 -3.27 -6.71
C MET A 18 -6.12 -3.64 -5.47
N GLY A 19 -5.57 -2.65 -4.77
CA GLY A 19 -4.87 -2.84 -3.51
C GLY A 19 -5.78 -3.45 -2.44
N GLN A 20 -7.04 -3.03 -2.35
CA GLN A 20 -8.02 -3.66 -1.45
C GLN A 20 -8.37 -5.08 -1.88
N GLU A 21 -8.55 -5.33 -3.18
CA GLU A 21 -8.85 -6.67 -3.72
C GLU A 21 -7.71 -7.67 -3.48
N LEU A 22 -6.45 -7.20 -3.45
CA LEU A 22 -5.29 -8.04 -3.11
C LEU A 22 -5.30 -8.56 -1.66
N ARG A 23 -6.15 -8.03 -0.77
CA ARG A 23 -6.31 -8.61 0.58
C ARG A 23 -7.07 -9.95 0.55
N ALA A 24 -8.02 -10.10 -0.36
CA ALA A 24 -8.86 -11.29 -0.48
C ALA A 24 -8.06 -12.60 -0.66
N PRO A 25 -7.06 -12.70 -1.55
CA PRO A 25 -6.22 -13.90 -1.64
C PRO A 25 -5.39 -14.14 -0.36
N GLY A 26 -5.02 -13.08 0.37
CA GLY A 26 -4.38 -13.21 1.68
C GLY A 26 -5.29 -13.87 2.71
N ASP A 27 -6.54 -13.41 2.79
CA ASP A 27 -7.57 -13.98 3.67
C ASP A 27 -7.86 -15.45 3.32
N MET A 28 -7.98 -15.76 2.03
CA MET A 28 -8.18 -17.14 1.56
C MET A 28 -7.01 -18.05 1.96
N MET A 29 -5.77 -17.58 1.89
CA MET A 29 -4.60 -18.38 2.26
C MET A 29 -4.56 -18.67 3.77
N LEU A 30 -4.94 -17.70 4.61
CA LEU A 30 -5.07 -17.93 6.05
C LEU A 30 -6.20 -18.92 6.33
N GLU A 31 -7.37 -18.73 5.73
CA GLU A 31 -8.51 -19.62 5.90
C GLU A 31 -8.17 -21.05 5.48
N LEU A 32 -7.53 -21.23 4.33
CA LEU A 32 -7.12 -22.55 3.83
C LEU A 32 -6.08 -23.21 4.76
N THR A 33 -5.14 -22.43 5.30
CA THR A 33 -4.17 -22.93 6.28
C THR A 33 -4.84 -23.37 7.57
N GLU A 34 -5.77 -22.56 8.10
CA GLU A 34 -6.55 -22.90 9.29
C GLU A 34 -7.46 -24.12 9.07
N GLN A 35 -8.13 -24.20 7.93
CA GLN A 35 -8.93 -25.37 7.56
C GLN A 35 -8.06 -26.62 7.49
N THR A 36 -6.88 -26.53 6.88
CA THR A 36 -5.93 -27.66 6.80
C THR A 36 -5.47 -28.09 8.19
N ASN A 37 -5.13 -27.14 9.07
CA ASN A 37 -4.77 -27.46 10.47
C ASN A 37 -5.90 -28.15 11.22
N ARG A 38 -7.13 -27.63 11.12
CA ARG A 38 -8.30 -28.25 11.74
C ARG A 38 -8.54 -29.67 11.22
N GLN A 39 -8.36 -29.91 9.92
CA GLN A 39 -8.49 -31.24 9.33
C GLN A 39 -7.40 -32.20 9.83
N VAL A 40 -6.15 -31.72 9.94
CA VAL A 40 -5.03 -32.50 10.50
C VAL A 40 -5.27 -32.84 11.97
N GLU A 41 -5.72 -31.88 12.77
CA GLU A 41 -6.07 -32.10 14.18
C GLU A 41 -7.25 -33.08 14.33
N ALA A 42 -8.28 -32.92 13.50
CA ALA A 42 -9.44 -33.82 13.49
C ALA A 42 -9.08 -35.26 13.08
N LEU A 43 -8.01 -35.45 12.31
CA LEU A 43 -7.49 -36.77 11.94
C LEU A 43 -6.73 -37.47 13.08
N GLY A 44 -6.17 -36.75 14.07
CA GLY A 44 -5.46 -37.32 15.22
C GLY A 44 -4.08 -37.96 14.95
N GLU A 45 -3.46 -38.56 15.97
CA GLU A 45 -2.20 -39.33 15.87
C GLU A 45 -2.48 -40.81 15.50
N PRO A 46 -2.03 -41.31 14.31
CA PRO A 46 -1.84 -40.62 13.04
C PRO A 46 -3.22 -40.49 12.33
N TRP A 47 -3.38 -40.05 11.08
CA TRP A 47 -3.28 -40.91 9.88
C TRP A 47 -3.41 -42.48 10.09
N GLY A 48 -3.92 -42.98 11.23
CA GLY A 48 -4.73 -44.19 11.41
C GLY A 48 -4.19 -45.35 12.25
N ARG A 49 -3.20 -46.08 11.73
CA ARG A 49 -2.77 -47.40 12.22
C ARG A 49 -1.39 -47.74 11.67
N GLU A 50 -0.74 -48.72 12.27
CA GLU A 50 0.43 -49.37 11.66
C GLU A 50 0.06 -49.97 10.29
N GLY A 51 0.94 -49.74 9.30
CA GLY A 51 0.76 -50.20 7.92
C GLY A 51 1.50 -49.29 6.93
N ASP A 52 1.79 -49.82 5.75
CA ASP A 52 2.60 -49.15 4.73
C ASP A 52 2.02 -47.78 4.30
N ILE A 53 0.70 -47.64 4.33
CA ILE A 53 -0.01 -46.40 3.99
C ILE A 53 0.24 -45.30 5.03
N ALA A 54 0.20 -45.63 6.32
CA ALA A 54 0.46 -44.67 7.38
C ALA A 54 1.93 -44.24 7.42
N LYS A 55 2.84 -45.17 7.08
CA LYS A 55 4.26 -44.86 6.90
C LYS A 55 4.47 -43.92 5.71
N ALA A 56 3.87 -44.21 4.56
CA ALA A 56 3.92 -43.34 3.38
C ALA A 56 3.33 -41.94 3.63
N ALA A 57 2.23 -41.85 4.40
CA ALA A 57 1.63 -40.58 4.80
C ALA A 57 2.55 -39.78 5.75
N LYS A 58 3.19 -40.45 6.72
CA LYS A 58 4.19 -39.82 7.61
C LYS A 58 5.42 -39.33 6.85
N GLU A 59 5.88 -40.07 5.85
CA GLU A 59 7.08 -39.74 5.07
C GLU A 59 6.84 -38.63 4.04
N ASN A 60 5.66 -38.60 3.40
CA ASN A 60 5.43 -37.69 2.27
C ASN A 60 4.43 -36.57 2.59
N LEU A 61 3.32 -36.90 3.26
CA LEU A 61 2.22 -35.97 3.41
C LEU A 61 2.41 -35.03 4.60
N VAL A 62 2.92 -35.52 5.72
CA VAL A 62 3.20 -34.69 6.91
C VAL A 62 4.21 -33.58 6.62
N PRO A 63 5.35 -33.83 5.93
CA PRO A 63 6.27 -32.77 5.55
C PRO A 63 5.63 -31.75 4.60
N MET A 64 4.82 -32.21 3.63
CA MET A 64 4.13 -31.33 2.71
C MET A 64 3.12 -30.42 3.43
N LEU A 65 2.36 -30.95 4.39
CA LEU A 65 1.42 -30.19 5.21
C LEU A 65 2.14 -29.18 6.11
N LYS A 66 3.26 -29.56 6.72
CA LYS A 66 4.10 -28.64 7.50
C LYS A 66 4.61 -27.49 6.62
N MET A 67 5.14 -27.83 5.44
CA MET A 67 5.60 -26.82 4.49
C MET A 67 4.46 -25.90 4.05
N PHE A 68 3.27 -26.44 3.79
CA PHE A 68 2.09 -25.65 3.47
C PHE A 68 1.69 -24.71 4.61
N ASN A 69 1.72 -25.18 5.86
CA ASN A 69 1.43 -24.37 7.04
C ASN A 69 2.47 -23.27 7.30
N GLU A 70 3.71 -23.45 6.87
CA GLU A 70 4.76 -22.42 6.94
C GLU A 70 4.64 -21.41 5.79
N LEU A 71 4.35 -21.90 4.59
CA LEU A 71 4.24 -21.07 3.38
C LEU A 71 2.94 -20.28 3.31
N GLY A 72 1.81 -20.84 3.75
CA GLY A 72 0.49 -20.22 3.67
C GLY A 72 0.43 -18.85 4.34
N PRO A 73 0.83 -18.72 5.62
CA PRO A 73 0.89 -17.43 6.31
C PRO A 73 1.92 -16.47 5.68
N THR A 74 3.00 -17.00 5.11
CA THR A 74 4.02 -16.20 4.41
C THR A 74 3.47 -15.60 3.12
N LEU A 75 2.72 -16.39 2.35
CA LEU A 75 2.01 -15.93 1.14
C LEU A 75 0.92 -14.92 1.49
N ALA A 76 0.15 -15.16 2.56
CA ALA A 76 -0.83 -14.19 3.04
C ALA A 76 -0.19 -12.84 3.38
N LYS A 77 0.94 -12.85 4.10
CA LYS A 77 1.72 -11.64 4.38
C LYS A 77 2.21 -10.94 3.10
N ALA A 78 2.66 -11.70 2.10
CA ALA A 78 3.08 -11.13 0.83
C ALA A 78 1.92 -10.43 0.11
N PHE A 79 0.72 -11.01 0.12
CA PHE A 79 -0.49 -10.39 -0.43
C PHE A 79 -0.86 -9.10 0.32
N TYR A 80 -0.85 -9.12 1.65
CA TYR A 80 -1.12 -7.91 2.44
C TYR A 80 -0.07 -6.81 2.22
N HIS A 81 1.20 -7.18 2.14
CA HIS A 81 2.27 -6.23 1.84
C HIS A 81 2.11 -5.61 0.45
N ALA A 82 1.78 -6.44 -0.56
CA ALA A 82 1.50 -5.95 -1.91
C ALA A 82 0.28 -5.02 -1.94
N ALA A 83 -0.78 -5.36 -1.20
CA ALA A 83 -1.97 -4.52 -1.02
C ALA A 83 -1.62 -3.16 -0.41
N ASP A 84 -0.89 -3.16 0.70
CA ASP A 84 -0.48 -1.95 1.43
C ASP A 84 0.40 -1.04 0.57
N GLU A 85 1.41 -1.59 -0.11
CA GLU A 85 2.27 -0.79 -0.99
C GLU A 85 1.52 -0.27 -2.21
N THR A 86 0.57 -1.02 -2.77
CA THR A 86 -0.27 -0.54 -3.88
C THR A 86 -1.14 0.65 -3.46
N VAL A 87 -1.81 0.56 -2.30
CA VAL A 87 -2.62 1.67 -1.74
C VAL A 87 -1.74 2.87 -1.41
N LYS A 88 -0.54 2.64 -0.85
CA LYS A 88 0.41 3.70 -0.57
C LYS A 88 0.88 4.40 -1.84
N SER A 89 1.21 3.66 -2.89
CA SER A 89 1.54 4.23 -4.21
C SER A 89 0.39 5.06 -4.77
N ALA A 90 -0.86 4.59 -4.66
CA ALA A 90 -2.04 5.35 -5.08
C ALA A 90 -2.11 6.72 -4.38
N ARG A 91 -1.93 6.75 -3.05
CA ARG A 91 -1.92 8.00 -2.26
C ARG A 91 -0.79 8.94 -2.67
N MET A 92 0.38 8.40 -2.98
CA MET A 92 1.52 9.21 -3.45
C MET A 92 1.25 9.84 -4.82
N PHE A 93 0.62 9.10 -5.75
CA PHE A 93 0.20 9.66 -7.02
C PHE A 93 -0.84 10.77 -6.84
N GLN A 94 -1.84 10.56 -5.99
CA GLN A 94 -2.84 11.58 -5.71
C GLN A 94 -2.22 12.86 -5.11
N ALA A 95 -1.35 12.72 -4.11
CA ALA A 95 -0.65 13.87 -3.51
C ALA A 95 0.25 14.59 -4.53
N SER A 96 0.89 13.84 -5.43
CA SER A 96 1.70 14.41 -6.51
C SER A 96 0.85 15.20 -7.50
N ASP A 97 -0.33 14.69 -7.87
CA ASP A 97 -1.25 15.37 -8.78
C ASP A 97 -1.81 16.65 -8.15
N GLU A 98 -2.15 16.63 -6.87
CA GLU A 98 -2.59 17.82 -6.11
C GLU A 98 -1.48 18.90 -6.08
N ALA A 99 -0.24 18.50 -5.76
CA ALA A 99 0.90 19.42 -5.74
C ALA A 99 1.25 19.99 -7.14
N ALA A 100 1.10 19.18 -8.19
CA ALA A 100 1.29 19.61 -9.57
C ALA A 100 0.20 20.62 -9.99
N GLN A 101 -1.06 20.39 -9.59
CA GLN A 101 -2.17 21.32 -9.83
C GLN A 101 -1.97 22.64 -9.09
N GLU A 102 -1.55 22.61 -7.83
CA GLU A 102 -1.25 23.83 -7.04
C GLU A 102 -0.11 24.63 -7.70
N SER A 103 0.98 23.95 -8.06
CA SER A 103 2.12 24.59 -8.75
C SER A 103 1.72 25.17 -10.11
N ALA A 104 0.86 24.47 -10.86
CA ALA A 104 0.35 24.95 -12.13
C ALA A 104 -0.58 26.17 -11.96
N GLN A 105 -1.41 26.19 -10.92
CA GLN A 105 -2.23 27.34 -10.57
C GLN A 105 -1.37 28.54 -10.16
N ASP A 106 -0.30 28.32 -9.38
CA ASP A 106 0.66 29.37 -9.02
C ASP A 106 1.40 29.93 -10.23
N PHE A 107 1.72 29.09 -11.22
CA PHE A 107 2.34 29.55 -12.46
C PHE A 107 1.38 30.30 -13.39
N LEU A 108 0.08 29.95 -13.33
CA LEU A 108 -0.99 30.61 -14.08
C LEU A 108 -1.57 31.83 -13.37
N ARG A 109 -1.19 32.09 -12.10
CA ARG A 109 -1.50 33.35 -11.43
C ARG A 109 -0.87 34.48 -12.25
N PRO A 110 -1.64 35.50 -12.66
CA PRO A 110 -1.09 36.65 -13.35
C PRO A 110 0.05 37.25 -12.52
N ILE A 111 1.18 37.54 -13.15
CA ILE A 111 2.19 38.46 -12.60
C ILE A 111 1.51 39.84 -12.55
N GLY A 112 0.72 40.09 -11.52
CA GLY A 112 -0.29 41.14 -11.59
C GLY A 112 -1.05 41.33 -10.30
N ASP A 113 -0.30 41.45 -9.20
CA ASP A 113 -0.58 42.39 -8.12
C ASP A 113 0.78 42.73 -7.48
N TYR A 114 1.67 43.34 -8.28
CA TYR A 114 2.69 44.19 -7.70
C TYR A 114 1.93 45.35 -7.06
N ASP A 115 1.79 45.31 -5.74
CA ASP A 115 1.33 46.44 -4.94
C ASP A 115 2.12 47.69 -5.38
N SER A 116 1.43 48.59 -6.09
CA SER A 116 2.02 49.82 -6.63
C SER A 116 2.35 50.85 -5.54
N ASN A 117 2.23 50.49 -4.26
CA ASN A 117 2.62 51.32 -3.12
C ASN A 117 4.06 51.09 -2.63
N TYR A 118 4.92 50.40 -3.39
CA TYR A 118 6.36 50.48 -3.11
C TYR A 118 6.87 51.88 -3.47
N ASN A 119 6.88 52.78 -2.48
CA ASN A 119 7.56 54.06 -2.55
C ASN A 119 9.03 53.87 -2.08
N PRO A 120 10.02 53.80 -2.99
CA PRO A 120 11.42 53.61 -2.62
C PRO A 120 12.02 54.80 -1.84
N ASN A 121 11.27 55.90 -1.67
CA ASN A 121 11.70 57.08 -0.94
C ASN A 121 11.21 57.13 0.52
N ASP A 122 10.49 56.10 1.00
CA ASP A 122 10.11 56.03 2.42
C ASP A 122 11.29 55.49 3.26
N HIS A 123 12.29 56.35 3.45
CA HIS A 123 13.35 56.13 4.43
C HIS A 123 12.74 56.24 5.82
N GLY A 124 12.29 55.10 6.35
CA GLY A 124 11.78 54.94 7.71
C GLY A 124 12.65 55.65 8.75
N ASN A 125 12.13 56.76 9.25
CA ASN A 125 12.79 57.66 10.18
C ASN A 125 12.20 57.50 11.58
N TYR A 126 12.99 56.91 12.48
CA TYR A 126 12.93 56.90 13.96
C TYR A 126 11.65 56.44 14.71
N GLY A 127 11.89 55.66 15.76
CA GLY A 127 10.96 55.60 16.90
C GLY A 127 11.26 54.47 17.88
N GLY A 128 12.23 54.66 18.77
CA GLY A 128 12.62 53.67 19.77
C GLY A 128 11.54 53.32 20.79
N ARG A 129 11.71 52.16 21.45
CA ARG A 129 11.02 51.86 22.71
C ARG A 129 11.88 50.96 23.60
N HIS A 130 12.40 51.59 24.65
CA HIS A 130 12.93 50.97 25.86
C HIS A 130 11.91 50.00 26.47
N GLY A 131 12.42 48.91 27.07
CA GLY A 131 11.63 48.07 27.97
C GLY A 131 12.28 46.74 28.36
N THR A 132 13.50 46.77 28.90
CA THR A 132 14.08 45.63 29.64
C THR A 132 13.53 45.60 31.07
N LYS A 133 13.14 44.42 31.55
CA LYS A 133 13.17 44.06 32.97
C LYS A 133 14.41 43.23 33.23
#